data_AF-A0A970FS08-F1
#
_entry.id   AF-A0A970FS08-F1
#
_cell.length_a   1.000
_cell.length_b   1.000
_cell.length_c   1.000
_cell.angle_alpha   90.00
_cell.angle_beta   90.00
_cell.angle_gamma   90.00
#
_symmetry.space_group_name_H-M   'P 1'
#
loop_
_entity.id
_entity.type
_entity.pdbx_description
1 polymer ?
#
loop_
_entity_poly.entity_id
_entity_poly.type
_entity_poly.pdbx_seq_one_letter_code
_entity_poly.pdbx_strand_id
1 'polypeptide(L)'
;MAYEPAESQSDLFGGNSNWRGPVWFPVNFLLIEALRKYHDHYGDTLLVEIPKGSGRRMTLDQAADELTRRLSRIFLKDEQNGGRRPVFGNQPVFQDDPHWRDYILFHEYFHGDNGTGLGASHQTGWTALIANLLSR
;
A
#
# COMPACT_ATOMS: atom_id res chain seq x y z
N MET A 1 -6.44 21.26 -6.25
CA MET A 1 -6.70 20.26 -5.20
C MET A 1 -5.37 19.79 -4.65
N ALA A 2 -5.20 19.76 -3.32
CA ALA A 2 -3.97 19.31 -2.67
C ALA A 2 -3.93 17.78 -2.52
N TYR A 3 -2.75 17.22 -2.33
CA TYR A 3 -2.55 15.83 -1.89
C TYR A 3 -2.92 15.70 -0.42
N GLU A 4 -3.70 14.67 -0.09
CA GLU A 4 -4.18 14.40 1.27
C GLU A 4 -3.91 12.92 1.56
N PRO A 5 -2.86 12.57 2.32
CA PRO A 5 -2.39 11.19 2.45
C PRO A 5 -3.30 10.32 3.31
N ALA A 6 -4.23 10.92 4.06
CA ALA A 6 -5.11 10.27 5.04
C ALA A 6 -6.57 10.69 4.80
N GLU A 7 -7.33 10.94 5.88
CA GLU A 7 -8.68 11.49 5.81
C GLU A 7 -8.72 12.81 5.02
N SER A 8 -9.74 12.95 4.18
CA SER A 8 -10.01 14.19 3.46
C SER A 8 -10.24 15.34 4.45
N GLN A 9 -9.62 16.49 4.19
CA GLN A 9 -9.84 17.73 4.97
C GLN A 9 -10.97 18.59 4.40
N SER A 10 -11.67 18.11 3.36
CA SER A 10 -12.76 18.85 2.72
C SER A 10 -13.97 17.96 2.45
N ASP A 11 -15.16 18.55 2.54
CA ASP A 11 -16.44 17.88 2.26
C ASP A 11 -16.74 17.71 0.77
N LEU A 12 -15.85 18.17 -0.11
CA LEU A 12 -15.98 18.00 -1.56
C LEU A 12 -16.13 16.50 -1.87
N PHE A 13 -17.20 16.17 -2.61
CA PHE A 13 -17.62 14.79 -2.94
C PHE A 13 -18.20 13.97 -1.78
N GLY A 14 -18.84 14.61 -0.79
CA GLY A 14 -19.75 13.94 0.14
C GLY A 14 -19.14 13.50 1.46
N GLY A 15 -18.21 14.28 2.02
CA GLY A 15 -17.73 14.13 3.41
C GLY A 15 -16.85 12.90 3.71
N ASN A 16 -16.78 11.91 2.82
CA ASN A 16 -15.96 10.69 2.96
C ASN A 16 -15.08 10.44 1.71
N SER A 17 -14.57 11.49 1.08
CA SER A 17 -13.81 11.38 -0.18
C SER A 17 -12.32 11.07 0.06
N ASN A 18 -12.03 9.91 0.63
CA ASN A 18 -10.67 9.46 0.97
C ASN A 18 -9.85 8.94 -0.23
N TRP A 19 -10.04 9.55 -1.41
CA TRP A 19 -9.43 9.14 -2.69
C TRP A 19 -8.33 10.09 -3.19
N ARG A 20 -7.85 11.00 -2.34
CA ARG A 20 -6.96 12.11 -2.73
C ARG A 20 -5.53 11.97 -2.24
N GLY A 21 -5.11 10.74 -1.98
CA GLY A 21 -3.75 10.42 -1.55
C GLY A 21 -3.55 9.08 -0.84
N PRO A 22 -4.55 8.50 -0.14
CA PRO A 22 -4.37 7.21 0.51
C PRO A 22 -4.13 6.06 -0.48
N VAL A 23 -3.52 4.99 0.02
CA VAL A 23 -3.31 3.73 -0.69
C VAL A 23 -4.56 2.86 -0.55
N TRP A 24 -5.11 2.47 -1.69
CA TRP A 24 -6.25 1.55 -1.79
C TRP A 24 -5.85 0.26 -2.50
N PHE A 25 -6.09 -0.90 -1.87
CA PHE A 25 -5.68 -2.20 -2.39
C PHE A 25 -6.31 -2.59 -3.74
N PRO A 26 -7.62 -2.37 -4.02
CA PRO A 26 -8.20 -2.78 -5.30
C PRO A 26 -7.51 -2.13 -6.50
N VAL A 27 -7.27 -0.81 -6.43
CA VAL A 27 -6.66 -0.04 -7.52
C VAL A 27 -5.21 -0.45 -7.70
N ASN A 28 -4.47 -0.62 -6.60
CA ASN A 28 -3.08 -1.05 -6.67
C ASN A 28 -2.94 -2.47 -7.22
N PHE A 29 -3.83 -3.39 -6.84
CA PHE A 29 -3.85 -4.76 -7.35
C PHE A 29 -4.09 -4.77 -8.86
N LEU A 30 -5.10 -4.04 -9.35
CA LEU A 30 -5.39 -3.94 -10.78
C LEU A 30 -4.23 -3.30 -11.56
N LEU A 31 -3.57 -2.29 -10.99
CA LEU A 31 -2.37 -1.69 -11.59
C LEU A 31 -1.23 -2.71 -11.71
N ILE A 32 -0.97 -3.49 -10.67
CA ILE A 32 0.06 -4.54 -10.67
C ILE A 32 -0.23 -5.57 -11.76
N GLU A 33 -1.47 -6.08 -11.85
CA GLU A 33 -1.84 -7.05 -12.88
C GLU A 33 -1.72 -6.46 -14.29
N ALA A 34 -2.09 -5.17 -14.47
CA ALA A 34 -1.92 -4.49 -15.74
C ALA A 34 -0.45 -4.34 -16.14
N LEU A 35 0.43 -3.98 -15.20
CA LEU A 35 1.87 -3.84 -15.45
C LEU A 35 2.50 -5.16 -15.92
N ARG A 36 2.16 -6.28 -15.25
CA ARG A 36 2.61 -7.62 -15.68
C ARG A 36 2.12 -7.94 -17.09
N LYS A 37 0.82 -7.75 -17.35
CA LYS A 37 0.23 -7.99 -18.67
C LYS A 37 0.87 -7.15 -19.79
N TYR A 38 1.21 -5.90 -19.51
CA TYR A 38 1.91 -5.05 -20.49
C TYR A 38 3.37 -5.44 -20.64
N HIS A 39 4.02 -5.95 -19.60
CA HIS A 39 5.37 -6.50 -19.73
C HIS A 39 5.41 -7.67 -20.71
N ASP A 40 4.41 -8.57 -20.69
CA ASP A 40 4.33 -9.69 -21.66
C ASP A 40 4.37 -9.22 -23.13
N HIS A 41 3.90 -7.99 -23.39
CA HIS A 41 3.93 -7.39 -24.72
C HIS A 41 5.22 -6.62 -25.02
N TYR A 42 5.69 -5.77 -24.09
CA TYR A 42 6.81 -4.86 -24.33
C TYR A 42 8.18 -5.43 -23.94
N GLY A 43 8.22 -6.49 -23.14
CA GLY A 43 9.43 -7.03 -22.54
C GLY A 43 10.25 -5.95 -21.83
N ASP A 44 11.57 -6.00 -22.03
CA ASP A 44 12.53 -5.11 -21.38
C ASP A 44 12.69 -3.75 -22.09
N THR A 45 11.97 -3.52 -23.18
CA THR A 45 12.14 -2.31 -24.01
C THR A 45 11.46 -1.08 -23.43
N LEU A 46 10.36 -1.27 -22.69
CA LEU A 46 9.63 -0.20 -22.04
C LEU A 46 10.05 -0.08 -20.58
N LEU A 47 10.73 1.03 -20.27
CA LEU A 47 11.17 1.35 -18.91
C LEU A 47 10.33 2.48 -18.30
N VAL A 48 10.04 2.35 -17.02
CA VAL A 48 9.35 3.36 -16.20
C VAL A 48 10.24 3.76 -15.02
N GLU A 49 10.01 4.98 -14.50
CA GLU A 49 10.77 5.50 -13.37
C GLU A 49 9.99 5.31 -12.07
N ILE A 50 10.53 4.53 -11.13
CA ILE A 50 9.87 4.24 -9.85
C ILE A 50 10.90 4.24 -8.70
N PRO A 51 10.69 5.06 -7.65
CA PRO A 51 9.71 6.13 -7.53
C PRO A 51 9.90 7.24 -8.57
N LYS A 52 8.84 8.01 -8.82
CA LYS A 52 8.95 9.22 -9.65
C LYS A 52 9.96 10.19 -9.03
N GLY A 53 10.86 10.75 -9.86
CA GLY A 53 11.91 11.67 -9.43
C GLY A 53 13.17 10.99 -8.89
N SER A 54 13.22 9.65 -8.82
CA SER A 54 14.40 8.92 -8.32
C SER A 54 15.48 8.69 -9.38
N GLY A 55 15.16 8.84 -10.66
CA GLY A 55 16.02 8.42 -11.77
C GLY A 55 16.18 6.90 -11.92
N ARG A 56 15.65 6.08 -10.99
CA ARG A 56 15.70 4.62 -11.07
C ARG A 56 14.69 4.12 -12.10
N ARG A 57 15.21 3.64 -13.23
CA ARG A 57 14.43 3.09 -14.33
C ARG A 57 14.35 1.56 -14.19
N MET A 58 13.18 0.99 -14.46
CA MET A 58 12.94 -0.45 -14.36
C MET A 58 11.90 -0.89 -15.39
N THR A 59 11.88 -2.18 -15.71
CA THR A 59 10.85 -2.77 -16.58
C THR A 59 9.48 -2.72 -15.91
N LEU A 60 8.41 -2.96 -16.69
CA LEU A 60 7.06 -3.04 -16.11
C LEU A 60 6.90 -4.20 -15.12
N ASP A 61 7.64 -5.29 -15.32
CA ASP A 61 7.69 -6.42 -14.39
C ASP A 61 8.32 -6.01 -13.05
N GLN A 62 9.50 -5.42 -13.11
CA GLN A 62 10.20 -4.90 -11.93
C GLN A 62 9.41 -3.79 -11.22
N ALA A 63 8.65 -2.99 -11.96
CA ALA A 63 7.73 -2.01 -11.41
C ALA A 63 6.61 -2.67 -10.60
N ALA A 64 6.03 -3.75 -11.13
CA ALA A 64 5.02 -4.53 -10.43
C ALA A 64 5.59 -5.21 -9.17
N ASP A 65 6.83 -5.68 -9.20
CA ASP A 65 7.55 -6.19 -8.01
C ASP A 65 7.76 -5.11 -6.96
N GLU A 66 8.21 -3.92 -7.37
CA GLU A 66 8.47 -2.80 -6.47
C GLU A 66 7.18 -2.31 -5.78
N LEU A 67 6.06 -2.27 -6.50
CA LEU A 67 4.74 -1.95 -5.92
C LEU A 67 4.27 -3.05 -4.95
N THR A 68 4.38 -4.32 -5.35
CA THR A 68 4.03 -5.48 -4.51
C THR A 68 4.83 -5.45 -3.21
N ARG A 69 6.13 -5.20 -3.29
CA ARG A 69 7.02 -5.07 -2.13
C ARG A 69 6.60 -3.93 -1.20
N ARG A 70 6.22 -2.76 -1.75
CA ARG A 70 5.76 -1.61 -0.96
C ARG A 70 4.45 -1.90 -0.23
N LEU A 71 3.48 -2.50 -0.91
CA LEU A 71 2.19 -2.89 -0.32
C LEU A 71 2.38 -3.96 0.75
N SER A 72 3.26 -4.93 0.52
CA SER A 72 3.58 -5.98 1.49
C SER A 72 4.22 -5.41 2.76
N ARG A 73 5.15 -4.46 2.62
CA ARG A 73 5.81 -3.82 3.76
C ARG A 73 4.86 -3.15 4.74
N ILE A 74 3.66 -2.75 4.32
CA ILE A 74 2.64 -2.18 5.21
C ILE A 74 2.34 -3.13 6.37
N PHE A 75 2.33 -4.44 6.09
CA PHE A 75 1.97 -5.47 7.06
C PHE A 75 3.16 -6.13 7.73
N LEU A 76 4.40 -5.88 7.28
CA LEU A 76 5.60 -6.55 7.79
C LEU A 76 6.26 -5.75 8.92
N LYS A 77 7.00 -6.44 9.79
CA LYS A 77 7.84 -5.77 10.79
C LYS A 77 9.00 -5.12 10.06
N ASP A 78 9.26 -3.85 10.35
CA ASP A 78 10.42 -3.14 9.82
C ASP A 78 11.55 -3.18 10.86
N GLU A 79 12.55 -4.03 10.62
CA GLU A 79 13.71 -4.16 11.51
C GLU A 79 14.49 -2.85 11.65
N GLN A 80 14.49 -2.00 10.62
CA GLN A 80 15.15 -0.69 10.66
C GLN A 80 14.39 0.31 11.54
N ASN A 81 13.11 0.05 11.82
CA ASN A 81 12.24 0.85 12.67
C ASN A 81 11.85 0.10 13.96
N GLY A 82 12.80 -0.63 14.56
CA GLY A 82 12.60 -1.31 15.83
C GLY A 82 11.58 -2.45 15.81
N GLY A 83 11.30 -3.02 14.63
CA GLY A 83 10.33 -4.11 14.46
C GLY A 83 8.87 -3.67 14.38
N ARG A 84 8.60 -2.37 14.25
CA ARG A 84 7.24 -1.82 14.14
C ARG A 84 6.62 -2.14 12.79
N ARG A 85 5.30 -2.32 12.75
CA ARG A 85 4.52 -2.51 11.51
C ARG A 85 3.85 -1.19 11.09
N PRO A 86 3.98 -0.76 9.83
CA PRO A 86 3.30 0.46 9.36
C PRO A 86 1.79 0.44 9.56
N VAL A 87 1.12 -0.70 9.33
CA VAL A 87 -0.34 -0.83 9.48
C VAL A 87 -0.89 -0.36 10.83
N PHE A 88 -0.11 -0.48 11.92
CA PHE A 88 -0.51 -0.06 13.26
C PHE A 88 -0.18 1.41 13.57
N GLY A 89 0.58 2.11 12.72
CA GLY A 89 0.98 3.49 12.92
C GLY A 89 1.56 3.75 14.33
N ASN A 90 0.98 4.72 15.03
CA ASN A 90 1.40 5.12 16.38
C ASN A 90 0.59 4.47 17.51
N GLN A 91 -0.09 3.34 17.28
CA GLN A 91 -0.86 2.64 18.32
C GLN A 91 0.03 1.69 19.14
N PRO A 92 0.44 2.04 20.38
CA PRO A 92 1.46 1.26 21.11
C PRO A 92 0.95 -0.14 21.49
N VAL A 93 -0.36 -0.27 21.77
CA VAL A 93 -0.98 -1.57 22.08
C VAL A 93 -0.74 -2.56 20.95
N PHE A 94 -0.96 -2.17 19.69
CA PHE A 94 -0.76 -3.06 18.56
C PHE A 94 0.70 -3.17 18.11
N GLN A 95 1.59 -2.26 18.52
CA GLN A 95 3.00 -2.34 18.16
C GLN A 95 3.80 -3.22 19.13
N ASP A 96 3.55 -3.03 20.43
CA ASP A 96 4.47 -3.44 21.48
C ASP A 96 3.91 -4.56 22.36
N ASP A 97 2.59 -4.63 22.54
CA ASP A 97 1.96 -5.61 23.43
C ASP A 97 2.13 -7.04 22.87
N PRO A 98 2.72 -7.99 23.63
CA PRO A 98 2.98 -9.34 23.16
C PRO A 98 1.69 -10.13 22.84
N HIS A 99 0.55 -9.73 23.39
CA HIS A 99 -0.74 -10.34 23.10
C HIS A 99 -1.41 -9.76 21.86
N TRP A 100 -1.10 -8.54 21.45
CA TRP A 100 -1.80 -7.87 20.34
C TRP A 100 -0.97 -7.70 19.08
N ARG A 101 0.36 -7.62 19.18
CA ARG A 101 1.26 -7.20 18.10
C ARG A 101 1.32 -8.09 16.87
N ASP A 102 0.82 -9.31 16.97
CA ASP A 102 0.81 -10.28 15.87
C ASP A 102 -0.62 -10.47 15.28
N TYR A 103 -1.64 -9.78 15.81
CA TYR A 103 -2.98 -9.71 15.22
C TYR A 103 -3.09 -8.58 14.20
N ILE A 104 -2.68 -8.88 12.96
CA ILE A 104 -2.66 -7.92 11.86
C ILE A 104 -4.10 -7.56 11.44
N LEU A 105 -4.40 -6.26 11.41
CA LEU A 105 -5.69 -5.72 11.00
C LEU A 105 -5.71 -5.36 9.51
N PHE A 106 -6.86 -5.55 8.86
CA PHE A 106 -7.07 -5.22 7.45
C PHE A 106 -7.96 -3.99 7.34
N HIS A 107 -7.34 -2.89 6.98
CA HIS A 107 -7.96 -1.58 6.89
C HIS A 107 -8.57 -1.29 5.52
N GLU A 108 -9.49 -0.32 5.45
CA GLU A 108 -10.14 0.12 4.22
C GLU A 108 -9.14 0.71 3.23
N TYR A 109 -8.30 1.61 3.73
CA TYR A 109 -7.20 2.27 3.02
C TYR A 109 -6.06 2.55 3.99
N PHE A 110 -4.93 2.98 3.44
CA PHE A 110 -3.72 3.21 4.21
C PHE A 110 -3.17 4.59 3.92
N HIS A 111 -2.57 5.22 4.93
CA HIS A 111 -1.96 6.52 4.79
C HIS A 111 -0.88 6.51 3.70
N GLY A 112 -0.95 7.41 2.73
CA GLY A 112 -0.10 7.41 1.54
C GLY A 112 1.41 7.53 1.83
N ASP A 113 1.78 8.31 2.85
CA ASP A 113 3.20 8.50 3.19
C ASP A 113 3.79 7.46 4.14
N ASN A 114 2.99 6.89 5.06
CA ASN A 114 3.52 6.09 6.17
C ASN A 114 2.87 4.71 6.33
N GLY A 115 1.83 4.39 5.56
CA GLY A 115 1.19 3.06 5.56
C GLY A 115 0.31 2.76 6.77
N THR A 116 -0.01 3.73 7.63
CA THR A 116 -0.96 3.54 8.75
C THR A 116 -2.32 3.10 8.22
N GLY A 117 -2.91 2.07 8.83
CA GLY A 117 -4.27 1.63 8.48
C GLY A 117 -5.33 2.62 8.94
N LEU A 118 -6.28 2.93 8.05
CA LEU A 118 -7.34 3.93 8.25
C LEU A 118 -8.71 3.33 7.85
N GLY A 119 -9.81 4.04 8.18
CA GLY A 119 -11.17 3.53 7.95
C GLY A 119 -11.48 2.24 8.73
N ALA A 120 -12.37 1.42 8.20
CA ALA A 120 -12.80 0.17 8.84
C ALA A 120 -11.64 -0.84 8.97
N SER A 121 -11.43 -1.40 10.18
CA SER A 121 -10.24 -2.22 10.52
C SER A 121 -10.39 -3.74 10.34
N HIS A 122 -11.59 -4.22 10.00
CA HIS A 122 -11.91 -5.63 9.73
C HIS A 122 -12.37 -5.82 8.28
N GLN A 123 -11.77 -5.06 7.37
CA GLN A 123 -12.08 -5.12 5.95
C GLN A 123 -11.28 -6.23 5.28
N THR A 124 -11.59 -7.47 5.64
CA THR A 124 -11.19 -8.68 4.91
C THR A 124 -11.95 -8.82 3.57
N GLY A 125 -12.36 -7.70 2.99
CA GLY A 125 -12.81 -7.60 1.61
C GLY A 125 -11.61 -7.43 0.69
N TRP A 126 -11.45 -6.26 0.08
CA TRP A 126 -10.39 -6.05 -0.91
C TRP A 126 -8.97 -6.05 -0.34
N THR A 127 -8.76 -5.76 0.94
CA THR A 127 -7.41 -5.73 1.52
C THR A 127 -6.81 -7.13 1.59
N ALA A 128 -7.65 -8.18 1.62
CA ALA A 128 -7.22 -9.57 1.51
C ALA A 128 -6.52 -9.90 0.17
N LEU A 129 -6.61 -9.04 -0.85
CA LEU A 129 -5.85 -9.18 -2.09
C LEU A 129 -4.33 -9.22 -1.85
N ILE A 130 -3.84 -8.71 -0.71
CA ILE A 130 -2.44 -8.87 -0.31
C ILE A 130 -1.98 -10.33 -0.28
N ALA A 131 -2.85 -11.28 0.08
CA ALA A 131 -2.51 -12.70 0.07
C ALA A 131 -2.10 -13.19 -1.32
N ASN A 132 -2.79 -12.72 -2.37
CA ASN A 132 -2.44 -13.04 -3.77
C ASN A 132 -1.11 -12.40 -4.20
N LEU A 133 -0.78 -11.24 -3.65
CA LEU A 133 0.48 -10.56 -3.94
C LEU A 133 1.67 -11.21 -3.23
N LEU A 134 1.44 -11.81 -2.06
CA LEU A 134 2.48 -12.52 -1.29
C LEU A 134 2.71 -13.97 -1.76
N SER A 135 1.73 -14.58 -2.44
CA SER A 135 1.81 -15.96 -2.90
C SER A 135 2.39 -16.13 -4.31
N ARG A 136 2.75 -15.03 -4.97
CA ARG A 136 3.36 -15.01 -6.30
C ARG A 136 4.87 -14.92 -6.17
#